data_AF-A0A7K2MD75-F1
#
_entry.id   AF-A0A7K2MD75-F1
#
_cell.length_a   1.000
_cell.length_b   1.000
_cell.length_c   1.000
_cell.angle_alpha   90.00
_cell.angle_beta   90.00
_cell.angle_gamma   90.00
#
_symmetry.space_group_name_H-M   'P 1'
#
loop_
_entity.id
_entity.type
_entity.pdbx_description
1 polymer ?
#
loop_
_entity_poly.entity_id
_entity_poly.type
_entity_poly.pdbx_seq_one_letter_code
_entity_poly.pdbx_strand_id
1 'polypeptide(L)'
;RFGHGVHDASADPARVRALFAAAPRATGYGIACGLPPYHLIGVDLDTKAGTDAVAALRGLARRHRFTVPATVVVLTPSGGRHLWLSGPADVVVPNSASRLAPGIDIRGAGGYLVGPGSRTERGVYAVAPGTAHLPPAPCPRALLRLLLPTPHAPGQRAHPPGDRSGESLVRFVLAAHEGQRNACLFWAACRAYETGIGPALTTALTFAATTTGLTEREARATIASAARRTDRRP
;
A
#
# COMPACT_ATOMS: atom_id res chain seq x y z
N ARG A 1 -8.73 23.28 -4.77
CA ARG A 1 -9.69 22.28 -5.26
C ARG A 1 -9.48 20.99 -4.47
N PHE A 2 -10.54 20.40 -3.91
CA PHE A 2 -10.50 19.10 -3.20
C PHE A 2 -10.92 17.97 -4.14
N GLY A 3 -10.67 16.71 -3.76
CA GLY A 3 -11.13 15.51 -4.47
C GLY A 3 -10.02 14.53 -4.90
N HIS A 4 -8.80 14.69 -4.38
CA HIS A 4 -7.64 13.86 -4.73
C HIS A 4 -7.36 12.75 -3.69
N GLY A 5 -8.34 12.46 -2.84
CA GLY A 5 -8.26 11.40 -1.81
C GLY A 5 -7.14 11.66 -0.81
N VAL A 6 -6.29 10.65 -0.58
CA VAL A 6 -5.17 10.71 0.37
C VAL A 6 -4.19 11.85 0.08
N HIS A 7 -4.10 12.32 -1.16
CA HIS A 7 -3.22 13.42 -1.54
C HIS A 7 -3.70 14.80 -1.06
N ASP A 8 -4.95 14.92 -0.62
CA ASP A 8 -5.46 16.12 0.04
C ASP A 8 -5.27 16.08 1.57
N ALA A 9 -4.69 15.01 2.13
CA ALA A 9 -4.52 14.85 3.57
C ALA A 9 -3.71 15.98 4.20
N SER A 10 -4.12 16.40 5.40
CA SER A 10 -3.51 17.51 6.11
C SER A 10 -3.62 17.32 7.62
N ALA A 11 -2.65 17.83 8.36
CA ALA A 11 -2.69 17.98 9.80
C ALA A 11 -3.07 19.41 10.25
N ASP A 12 -3.22 20.36 9.32
CA ASP A 12 -3.69 21.72 9.62
C ASP A 12 -5.19 21.67 9.98
N PRO A 13 -5.58 22.05 11.21
CA PRO A 13 -6.99 22.03 11.63
C PRO A 13 -7.92 22.84 10.73
N ALA A 14 -7.46 23.95 10.15
CA ALA A 14 -8.27 24.77 9.25
C ALA A 14 -8.54 24.03 7.93
N ARG A 15 -7.51 23.43 7.34
CA ARG A 15 -7.61 22.60 6.14
C ARG A 15 -8.50 21.37 6.37
N VAL A 16 -8.35 20.70 7.52
CA VAL A 16 -9.19 19.54 7.89
C VAL A 16 -10.66 19.94 7.99
N ARG A 17 -10.98 21.04 8.68
CA ARG A 17 -12.36 21.55 8.73
C ARG A 17 -12.91 21.86 7.34
N ALA A 18 -12.11 22.47 6.47
CA ALA A 18 -12.51 22.77 5.10
C ALA A 18 -12.78 21.49 4.28
N LEU A 19 -12.01 20.42 4.47
CA LEU A 19 -12.26 19.11 3.83
C LEU A 19 -13.61 18.53 4.25
N PHE A 20 -13.92 18.53 5.55
CA PHE A 20 -15.21 18.04 6.04
C PHE A 20 -16.39 18.93 5.60
N ALA A 21 -16.22 20.25 5.63
CA ALA A 21 -17.24 21.19 5.15
C ALA A 21 -17.54 21.00 3.64
N ALA A 22 -16.54 20.65 2.85
CA ALA A 22 -16.71 20.34 1.42
C ALA A 22 -17.37 18.96 1.16
N ALA A 23 -17.44 18.09 2.18
CA ALA A 23 -18.02 16.76 2.08
C ALA A 23 -19.07 16.51 3.20
N PRO A 24 -20.17 17.28 3.26
CA PRO A 24 -21.12 17.22 4.37
C PRO A 24 -21.87 15.89 4.49
N ARG A 25 -21.87 15.08 3.42
CA ARG A 25 -22.46 13.73 3.39
C ARG A 25 -21.45 12.62 3.68
N ALA A 26 -20.20 12.95 4.02
CA ALA A 26 -19.18 11.95 4.34
C ALA A 26 -19.57 11.16 5.60
N THR A 27 -19.58 9.84 5.50
CA THR A 27 -19.86 8.94 6.63
C THR A 27 -18.60 8.51 7.37
N GLY A 28 -17.43 8.94 6.91
CA GLY A 28 -16.14 8.55 7.46
C GLY A 28 -14.99 9.38 6.90
N TYR A 29 -13.78 9.05 7.34
CA TYR A 29 -12.55 9.74 6.94
C TYR A 29 -11.37 8.78 6.87
N GLY A 30 -10.36 9.16 6.10
CA GLY A 30 -9.09 8.44 5.99
C GLY A 30 -8.01 9.09 6.86
N ILE A 31 -7.11 8.28 7.39
CA ILE A 31 -5.90 8.70 8.08
C ILE A 31 -4.72 8.34 7.17
N ALA A 32 -4.11 9.34 6.57
CA ALA A 32 -2.98 9.16 5.66
C ALA A 32 -1.78 8.56 6.40
N CYS A 33 -1.16 7.56 5.78
CA CYS A 33 -0.03 6.83 6.33
C CYS A 33 1.31 7.30 5.71
N GLY A 34 2.41 7.04 6.40
CA GLY A 34 3.77 7.36 5.96
C GLY A 34 4.13 8.85 5.94
N LEU A 35 3.30 9.73 6.51
CA LEU A 35 3.56 11.18 6.57
C LEU A 35 4.12 11.59 7.95
N PRO A 36 4.95 12.64 8.02
CA PRO A 36 5.34 13.27 9.29
C PRO A 36 4.14 13.78 10.09
N PRO A 37 4.27 13.88 11.43
CA PRO A 37 5.43 13.50 12.23
C PRO A 37 5.45 12.02 12.67
N TYR A 38 4.33 11.30 12.51
CA TYR A 38 4.18 9.96 13.07
C TYR A 38 4.65 8.82 12.16
N HIS A 39 4.80 9.10 10.85
CA HIS A 39 5.17 8.11 9.84
C HIS A 39 4.35 6.82 9.99
N LEU A 40 3.04 6.99 10.13
CA LEU A 40 2.10 5.92 10.47
C LEU A 40 2.22 4.75 9.48
N ILE A 41 2.36 3.55 10.03
CA ILE A 41 2.32 2.27 9.34
C ILE A 41 1.06 1.56 9.82
N GLY A 42 0.07 1.45 8.94
CA GLY A 42 -1.12 0.65 9.20
C GLY A 42 -0.88 -0.81 8.87
N VAL A 43 -1.08 -1.72 9.83
CA VAL A 43 -1.21 -3.15 9.57
C VAL A 43 -2.69 -3.49 9.57
N ASP A 44 -3.24 -3.64 8.36
CA ASP A 44 -4.65 -3.89 8.10
C ASP A 44 -4.87 -5.40 7.99
N LEU A 45 -5.51 -5.97 9.00
CA LEU A 45 -5.76 -7.40 9.17
C LEU A 45 -7.20 -7.70 8.79
N ASP A 46 -7.38 -8.20 7.57
CA ASP A 46 -8.66 -8.59 7.02
C ASP A 46 -9.05 -10.01 7.46
N THR A 47 -10.27 -10.16 7.96
CA THR A 47 -10.91 -11.46 8.19
C THR A 47 -11.89 -11.72 7.04
N LYS A 48 -11.43 -12.39 5.98
CA LYS A 48 -12.28 -12.91 4.90
C LYS A 48 -12.49 -14.41 5.11
N ALA A 49 -13.59 -14.97 4.62
CA ALA A 49 -13.87 -16.40 4.71
C ALA A 49 -12.67 -17.20 4.17
N GLY A 50 -12.04 -18.02 5.03
CA GLY A 50 -10.86 -18.81 4.71
C GLY A 50 -9.50 -18.19 5.08
N THR A 51 -9.46 -16.96 5.59
CA THR A 51 -8.20 -16.25 5.93
C THR A 51 -8.22 -15.72 7.37
N ASP A 52 -7.34 -16.24 8.23
CA ASP A 52 -7.08 -15.70 9.56
C ASP A 52 -5.79 -14.86 9.56
N ALA A 53 -5.91 -13.59 9.19
CA ALA A 53 -4.79 -12.65 9.14
C ALA A 53 -4.13 -12.43 10.51
N VAL A 54 -4.87 -12.59 11.61
CA VAL A 54 -4.34 -12.44 12.97
C VAL A 54 -3.44 -13.64 13.31
N ALA A 55 -3.88 -14.86 13.01
CA ALA A 55 -3.05 -16.06 13.15
C ALA A 55 -1.83 -16.00 12.23
N ALA A 56 -1.99 -15.53 10.98
CA ALA A 56 -0.88 -15.34 10.06
C ALA A 56 0.16 -14.34 10.61
N LEU A 57 -0.28 -13.20 11.16
CA LEU A 57 0.62 -12.23 11.80
C LEU A 57 1.35 -12.83 13.01
N ARG A 58 0.66 -13.62 13.84
CA ARG A 58 1.30 -14.35 14.96
C ARG A 58 2.33 -15.36 14.46
N GLY A 59 2.04 -16.06 13.35
CA GLY A 59 2.97 -16.97 12.70
C GLY A 59 4.23 -16.26 12.21
N LEU A 60 4.07 -15.10 11.57
CA LEU A 60 5.18 -14.22 11.15
C LEU A 60 5.99 -13.72 12.34
N ALA A 61 5.31 -13.27 13.40
CA ALA A 61 5.92 -12.82 14.65
C ALA A 61 6.82 -13.89 15.27
N ARG A 62 6.33 -15.13 15.35
CA ARG A 62 7.10 -16.28 15.83
C ARG A 62 8.28 -16.61 14.90
N ARG A 63 8.05 -16.69 13.59
CA ARG A 63 9.07 -17.05 12.59
C ARG A 63 10.22 -16.03 12.54
N HIS A 64 9.90 -14.75 12.65
CA HIS A 64 10.84 -13.65 12.52
C HIS A 64 11.25 -13.03 13.87
N ARG A 65 10.86 -13.66 14.98
CA ARG A 65 11.24 -13.32 16.37
C ARG A 65 10.94 -11.86 16.71
N PHE A 66 9.70 -11.45 16.51
CA PHE A 66 9.20 -10.15 16.98
C PHE A 66 7.90 -10.31 17.77
N THR A 67 7.60 -9.32 18.59
CA THR A 67 6.29 -9.16 19.24
C THR A 67 5.59 -7.95 18.64
N VAL A 68 4.26 -8.00 18.58
CA VAL A 68 3.47 -6.81 18.26
C VAL A 68 3.31 -6.02 19.56
N PRO A 69 3.82 -4.78 19.65
CA PRO A 69 3.71 -3.99 20.87
C PRO A 69 2.25 -3.59 21.12
N ALA A 70 1.92 -3.27 22.37
CA ALA A 70 0.65 -2.63 22.70
C ALA A 70 0.56 -1.29 21.94
N THR A 71 -0.51 -1.11 21.19
CA THR A 71 -0.70 0.06 20.32
C THR A 71 -2.19 0.31 20.09
N VAL A 72 -2.53 1.42 19.42
CA VAL A 72 -3.90 1.68 18.97
C VAL A 72 -4.36 0.58 18.02
N VAL A 73 -5.52 0.00 18.34
CA VAL A 73 -6.19 -0.97 17.48
C VAL A 73 -7.56 -0.43 17.09
N VAL A 74 -7.88 -0.47 15.81
CA VAL A 74 -9.22 -0.14 15.30
C VAL A 74 -9.88 -1.40 14.79
N LEU A 75 -11.03 -1.74 15.35
CA LEU A 75 -11.88 -2.85 14.90
C LEU A 75 -12.60 -2.42 13.62
N THR A 76 -12.55 -3.27 12.60
CA THR A 76 -13.26 -3.02 11.34
C THR A 76 -14.64 -3.67 11.36
N PRO A 77 -15.64 -3.13 10.65
CA PRO A 77 -16.98 -3.72 10.59
C PRO A 77 -17.03 -5.14 10.02
N SER A 78 -16.01 -5.57 9.26
CA SER A 78 -15.91 -6.92 8.70
C SER A 78 -15.36 -7.96 9.69
N GLY A 79 -15.04 -7.57 10.93
CA GLY A 79 -14.41 -8.43 11.94
C GLY A 79 -12.88 -8.37 11.95
N GLY A 80 -12.29 -7.57 11.05
CA GLY A 80 -10.85 -7.34 10.95
C GLY A 80 -10.36 -6.28 11.94
N ARG A 81 -9.07 -5.93 11.83
CA ARG A 81 -8.42 -4.94 12.72
C ARG A 81 -7.34 -4.14 12.00
N HIS A 82 -7.27 -2.84 12.25
CA HIS A 82 -6.10 -2.02 11.94
C HIS A 82 -5.21 -1.91 13.18
N LEU A 83 -3.94 -2.29 13.07
CA LEU A 83 -2.92 -1.96 14.07
C LEU A 83 -2.14 -0.73 13.60
N TRP A 84 -1.97 0.25 14.47
CA TRP A 84 -1.25 1.48 14.13
C TRP A 84 0.17 1.40 14.68
N LEU A 85 1.17 1.45 13.82
CA LEU A 85 2.57 1.49 14.23
C LEU A 85 3.22 2.78 13.72
N SER A 86 4.28 3.25 14.35
CA SER A 86 5.09 4.37 13.86
C SER A 86 6.37 3.86 13.19
N GLY A 87 6.68 4.41 12.02
CA GLY A 87 7.94 4.19 11.32
C GLY A 87 9.01 5.21 11.74
N PRO A 88 10.30 4.92 11.51
CA PRO A 88 11.34 5.93 11.67
C PRO A 88 11.28 6.95 10.52
N ALA A 89 11.67 8.19 10.79
CA ALA A 89 11.43 9.33 9.90
C ALA A 89 12.20 9.27 8.57
N ASP A 90 13.34 8.57 8.56
CA ASP A 90 14.24 8.38 7.42
C ASP A 90 13.84 7.18 6.54
N VAL A 91 12.77 6.45 6.90
CA VAL A 91 12.35 5.23 6.21
C VAL A 91 10.97 5.39 5.60
N VAL A 92 10.90 5.19 4.28
CA VAL A 92 9.64 5.16 3.53
C VAL A 92 9.14 3.73 3.44
N VAL A 93 8.13 3.40 4.25
CA VAL A 93 7.42 2.12 4.14
C VAL A 93 6.43 2.17 2.97
N PRO A 94 6.51 1.25 1.98
CA PRO A 94 5.56 1.23 0.87
C PRO A 94 4.20 0.70 1.30
N ASN A 95 3.15 1.09 0.56
CA ASN A 95 1.85 0.41 0.63
C ASN A 95 1.95 -0.95 -0.07
N SER A 96 1.41 -2.01 0.53
CA SER A 96 1.38 -3.35 -0.09
C SER A 96 0.15 -4.12 0.35
N ALA A 97 -0.39 -4.96 -0.52
CA ALA A 97 -1.53 -5.82 -0.21
C ALA A 97 -1.11 -7.30 -0.19
N SER A 98 -1.47 -8.01 0.89
CA SER A 98 -1.25 -9.45 1.08
C SER A 98 0.19 -9.97 0.82
N ARG A 99 1.21 -9.09 0.85
CA ARG A 99 2.60 -9.45 0.56
C ARG A 99 3.23 -10.29 1.67
N LEU A 100 2.86 -10.03 2.93
CA LEU A 100 3.37 -10.76 4.08
C LEU A 100 2.65 -12.11 4.25
N ALA A 101 1.32 -12.09 4.08
CA ALA A 101 0.44 -13.23 4.05
C ALA A 101 -0.93 -12.78 3.51
N PRO A 102 -1.78 -13.70 3.03
CA PRO A 102 -3.17 -13.39 2.70
C PRO A 102 -3.87 -12.66 3.84
N GLY A 103 -4.58 -11.57 3.52
CA GLY A 103 -5.34 -10.77 4.49
C GLY A 103 -4.49 -9.84 5.37
N ILE A 104 -3.17 -9.76 5.15
CA ILE A 104 -2.32 -8.76 5.81
C ILE A 104 -1.92 -7.69 4.79
N ASP A 105 -2.56 -6.54 4.89
CA ASP A 105 -2.26 -5.35 4.11
C ASP A 105 -1.43 -4.36 4.93
N ILE A 106 -0.51 -3.68 4.27
CA ILE A 106 0.35 -2.66 4.87
C ILE A 106 0.02 -1.33 4.23
N ARG A 107 -0.45 -0.38 5.04
CA ARG A 107 -0.72 1.00 4.65
C ARG A 107 0.47 1.86 5.06
N GLY A 108 1.32 2.18 4.09
CA GLY A 108 2.48 3.05 4.24
C GLY A 108 2.32 4.35 3.45
N ALA A 109 3.40 4.87 2.88
CA ALA A 109 3.38 6.07 2.06
C ALA A 109 2.37 5.94 0.88
N GLY A 110 1.51 6.96 0.74
CA GLY A 110 0.44 6.97 -0.27
C GLY A 110 -0.76 6.07 0.07
N GLY A 111 -0.73 5.35 1.18
CA GLY A 111 -1.86 4.61 1.74
C GLY A 111 -2.60 5.40 2.81
N TYR A 112 -3.78 4.91 3.18
CA TYR A 112 -4.54 5.42 4.32
C TYR A 112 -5.25 4.28 5.04
N LEU A 113 -5.63 4.53 6.29
CA LEU A 113 -6.55 3.69 7.06
C LEU A 113 -7.88 4.40 7.23
N VAL A 114 -8.99 3.68 7.29
CA VAL A 114 -10.26 4.27 7.69
C VAL A 114 -10.21 4.61 9.17
N GLY A 115 -10.55 5.85 9.52
CA GLY A 115 -10.48 6.35 10.88
C GLY A 115 -11.63 5.88 11.78
N PRO A 116 -11.42 5.79 13.11
CA PRO A 116 -12.47 5.46 14.06
C PRO A 116 -13.68 6.40 13.99
N GLY A 117 -14.88 5.87 14.22
CA GLY A 117 -16.15 6.58 14.10
C GLY A 117 -16.71 6.60 12.67
N SER A 118 -15.92 6.21 11.67
CA SER A 118 -16.39 6.06 10.29
C SER A 118 -17.46 4.96 10.19
N ARG A 119 -18.53 5.22 9.45
CA ARG A 119 -19.69 4.34 9.27
C ARG A 119 -19.78 3.80 7.85
N THR A 120 -20.13 2.52 7.77
CA THR A 120 -20.42 1.78 6.55
C THR A 120 -21.74 1.03 6.72
N GLU A 121 -22.30 0.47 5.64
CA GLU A 121 -23.48 -0.40 5.72
C GLU A 121 -23.28 -1.61 6.62
N ARG A 122 -22.03 -2.08 6.77
CA ARG A 122 -21.68 -3.22 7.63
C ARG A 122 -21.46 -2.86 9.10
N GLY A 123 -21.46 -1.57 9.44
CA GLY A 123 -21.23 -1.08 10.81
C GLY A 123 -20.16 0.00 10.91
N VAL A 124 -19.64 0.18 12.12
CA VAL A 124 -18.79 1.32 12.51
C VAL A 124 -17.37 0.86 12.82
N TYR A 125 -16.38 1.59 12.32
CA TYR A 125 -14.99 1.43 12.76
C TYR A 125 -14.86 1.94 14.19
N ALA A 126 -14.43 1.09 15.12
CA ALA A 126 -14.35 1.44 16.54
C ALA A 126 -12.95 1.22 17.09
N VAL A 127 -12.48 2.08 17.98
CA VAL A 127 -11.24 1.80 18.71
C VAL A 127 -11.49 0.61 19.63
N ALA A 128 -10.58 -0.36 19.63
CA ALA A 128 -10.68 -1.50 20.52
C ALA A 128 -10.67 -1.04 22.00
N PRO A 129 -11.50 -1.64 22.87
CA PRO A 129 -11.49 -1.31 24.29
C PRO A 129 -10.08 -1.41 24.89
N GLY A 130 -9.69 -0.42 25.69
CA GLY A 130 -8.38 -0.38 26.34
C GLY A 130 -7.20 0.05 25.44
N THR A 131 -7.41 0.39 24.16
CA THR A 131 -6.29 0.84 23.30
C THR A 131 -6.34 2.33 22.95
N ALA A 132 -7.42 3.05 23.28
CA ALA A 132 -7.63 4.44 22.87
C ALA A 132 -6.63 5.43 23.46
N HIS A 133 -6.06 5.13 24.63
CA HIS A 133 -5.07 5.98 25.31
C HIS A 133 -3.62 5.69 24.84
N LEU A 134 -3.41 4.65 24.04
CA LEU A 134 -2.09 4.28 23.57
C LEU A 134 -1.70 5.17 22.38
N PRO A 135 -0.43 5.56 22.23
CA PRO A 135 0.07 6.12 20.98
C PRO A 135 0.33 5.00 19.95
N PRO A 136 0.47 5.33 18.65
CA PRO A 136 1.04 4.40 17.67
C PRO A 136 2.45 3.96 18.09
N ALA A 137 2.60 2.71 18.51
CA ALA A 137 3.87 2.17 19.00
C ALA A 137 4.90 2.04 17.87
N PRO A 138 6.21 2.14 18.17
CA PRO A 138 7.26 1.93 17.18
C PRO A 138 7.14 0.57 16.49
N CYS A 139 7.27 0.56 15.16
CA CYS A 139 7.26 -0.67 14.39
C CYS A 139 8.45 -1.56 14.79
N PRO A 140 8.23 -2.83 15.18
CA PRO A 140 9.32 -3.74 15.53
C PRO A 140 10.35 -3.83 14.40
N ARG A 141 11.64 -3.68 14.71
CA ARG A 141 12.72 -3.68 13.69
C ARG A 141 12.68 -4.91 12.78
N ALA A 142 12.33 -6.07 13.32
CA ALA A 142 12.18 -7.29 12.54
C ALA A 142 10.98 -7.26 11.59
N LEU A 143 9.83 -6.70 12.00
CA LEU A 143 8.70 -6.45 11.10
C LEU A 143 9.09 -5.41 10.05
N LEU A 144 9.69 -4.29 10.44
CA LEU A 144 10.13 -3.23 9.53
C LEU A 144 11.03 -3.77 8.40
N ARG A 145 11.99 -4.66 8.70
CA ARG A 145 12.80 -5.34 7.67
C ARG A 145 11.99 -6.15 6.66
N LEU A 146 10.87 -6.75 7.09
CA LEU A 146 9.95 -7.44 6.18
C LEU A 146 9.14 -6.46 5.35
N LEU A 147 8.80 -5.29 5.90
CA LEU A 147 8.00 -4.24 5.24
C LEU A 147 8.75 -3.56 4.10
N LEU A 148 10.05 -3.36 4.30
CA LEU A 148 10.89 -2.72 3.32
C LEU A 148 11.22 -3.67 2.17
N PRO A 149 11.38 -3.14 0.95
CA PRO A 149 12.08 -3.89 -0.09
C PRO A 149 13.42 -4.32 0.48
N THR A 150 13.76 -5.61 0.39
CA THR A 150 15.14 -6.02 0.60
C THR A 150 16.01 -5.13 -0.27
N PRO A 151 17.04 -4.46 0.29
CA PRO A 151 18.06 -3.83 -0.54
C PRO A 151 18.51 -4.92 -1.49
N HIS A 152 18.19 -4.77 -2.78
CA HIS A 152 18.84 -5.61 -3.77
C HIS A 152 20.32 -5.37 -3.55
N ALA A 153 21.07 -6.41 -3.19
CA ALA A 153 22.49 -6.39 -3.47
C ALA A 153 22.61 -5.93 -4.93
N PRO A 154 23.38 -4.89 -5.24
CA PRO A 154 23.67 -4.57 -6.62
C PRO A 154 24.51 -5.73 -7.16
N GLY A 155 23.85 -6.75 -7.69
CA GLY A 155 24.47 -8.01 -8.07
C GLY A 155 23.50 -9.17 -7.99
N GLN A 156 23.26 -9.79 -9.15
CA GLN A 156 22.61 -11.09 -9.35
C GLN A 156 21.07 -11.12 -9.41
N ARG A 157 20.52 -10.43 -10.41
CA ARG A 157 19.77 -11.11 -11.47
C ARG A 157 20.14 -10.49 -12.81
N ALA A 158 21.31 -10.85 -13.31
CA ALA A 158 21.58 -10.73 -14.73
C ALA A 158 20.59 -11.67 -15.45
N HIS A 159 19.54 -11.12 -16.06
CA HIS A 159 19.05 -11.73 -17.28
C HIS A 159 20.11 -11.52 -18.36
N PRO A 160 20.23 -12.43 -19.33
CA PRO A 160 21.29 -12.36 -20.32
C PRO A 160 21.27 -10.97 -20.98
N PRO A 161 22.43 -10.37 -21.27
CA PRO A 161 22.48 -9.17 -22.08
C PRO A 161 21.83 -9.50 -23.43
N GLY A 162 20.62 -8.98 -23.69
CA GLY A 162 19.90 -9.33 -24.91
C GLY A 162 18.49 -8.77 -25.07
N ASP A 163 17.71 -8.62 -23.99
CA ASP A 163 16.31 -8.16 -24.10
C ASP A 163 16.21 -6.62 -24.16
N ARG A 164 16.73 -6.03 -25.24
CA ARG A 164 16.50 -4.59 -25.55
C ARG A 164 15.05 -4.30 -25.92
N SER A 165 14.23 -5.32 -26.23
CA SER A 165 12.84 -5.16 -26.66
C SER A 165 11.85 -5.07 -25.50
N GLY A 166 12.23 -5.48 -24.28
CA GLY A 166 11.37 -5.43 -23.09
C GLY A 166 10.35 -6.56 -23.01
N GLU A 167 10.53 -7.64 -23.76
CA GLU A 167 9.61 -8.78 -23.81
C GLU A 167 9.42 -9.45 -22.45
N SER A 168 10.49 -9.54 -21.65
CA SER A 168 10.45 -10.08 -20.30
C SER A 168 9.51 -9.30 -19.38
N LEU A 169 9.44 -7.96 -19.54
CA LEU A 169 8.51 -7.11 -18.79
C LEU A 169 7.05 -7.38 -19.19
N VAL A 170 6.80 -7.58 -20.48
CA VAL A 170 5.48 -7.94 -21.00
C VAL A 170 5.04 -9.30 -20.49
N ARG A 171 5.92 -10.32 -20.56
CA ARG A 171 5.64 -11.67 -20.03
C ARG A 171 5.38 -11.65 -18.52
N PHE A 172 6.10 -10.81 -17.78
CA PHE A 172 5.88 -10.63 -16.35
C PHE A 172 4.47 -10.10 -16.05
N VAL A 173 3.98 -9.13 -16.82
CA VAL A 173 2.62 -8.62 -16.67
C VAL A 173 1.60 -9.69 -17.04
N LEU A 174 1.81 -10.44 -18.12
CA LEU A 174 0.91 -11.52 -18.56
C LEU A 174 0.78 -12.65 -17.52
N ALA A 175 1.81 -12.89 -16.71
CA ALA A 175 1.79 -13.89 -15.65
C ALA A 175 1.07 -13.42 -14.37
N ALA A 176 0.55 -12.19 -14.30
CA ALA A 176 -0.03 -11.64 -13.10
C ALA A 176 -1.39 -12.26 -12.75
N HIS A 177 -1.52 -12.74 -11.51
CA HIS A 177 -2.77 -13.27 -10.98
C HIS A 177 -3.71 -12.17 -10.46
N GLU A 178 -4.98 -12.52 -10.24
CA GLU A 178 -5.97 -11.62 -9.65
C GLU A 178 -5.48 -11.04 -8.31
N GLY A 179 -5.68 -9.74 -8.13
CA GLY A 179 -5.16 -8.99 -6.98
C GLY A 179 -3.72 -8.48 -7.13
N GLN A 180 -2.94 -8.95 -8.11
CA GLN A 180 -1.55 -8.48 -8.36
C GLN A 180 -1.38 -7.73 -9.69
N ARG A 181 -2.36 -7.78 -10.59
CA ARG A 181 -2.33 -7.22 -11.96
C ARG A 181 -1.83 -5.78 -12.02
N ASN A 182 -2.40 -4.90 -11.19
CA ASN A 182 -2.03 -3.48 -11.17
C ASN A 182 -0.60 -3.25 -10.66
N ALA A 183 -0.20 -3.97 -9.61
CA ALA A 183 1.14 -3.86 -9.03
C ALA A 183 2.22 -4.39 -9.98
N CYS A 184 1.96 -5.52 -10.65
CA CYS A 184 2.85 -6.08 -11.67
C CYS A 184 3.02 -5.12 -12.86
N LEU A 185 1.92 -4.55 -13.37
CA LEU A 185 1.94 -3.54 -14.42
C LEU A 185 2.74 -2.30 -14.01
N PHE A 186 2.47 -1.77 -12.81
CA PHE A 186 3.17 -0.58 -12.32
C PHE A 186 4.67 -0.82 -12.22
N TRP A 187 5.09 -1.98 -11.71
CA TRP A 187 6.50 -2.35 -11.63
C TRP A 187 7.16 -2.46 -13.01
N ALA A 188 6.51 -3.17 -13.95
CA ALA A 188 7.02 -3.35 -15.30
C ALA A 188 7.16 -2.01 -16.04
N ALA A 189 6.17 -1.12 -15.88
CA ALA A 189 6.21 0.22 -16.45
C ALA A 189 7.35 1.05 -15.85
N CYS A 190 7.52 1.08 -14.52
CA CYS A 190 8.65 1.79 -13.90
C CYS A 190 9.99 1.31 -14.45
N ARG A 191 10.18 0.00 -14.61
CA ARG A 191 11.41 -0.56 -15.18
C ARG A 191 11.62 -0.14 -16.63
N ALA A 192 10.58 -0.21 -17.46
CA ALA A 192 10.65 0.23 -18.84
C ALA A 192 11.10 1.70 -18.95
N TYR A 193 10.54 2.60 -18.13
CA TYR A 193 10.93 4.01 -18.10
C TYR A 193 12.34 4.24 -17.54
N GLU A 194 12.74 3.52 -16.48
CA GLU A 194 14.11 3.57 -15.93
C GLU A 194 15.18 3.14 -16.97
N THR A 195 14.82 2.24 -17.88
CA THR A 195 15.71 1.76 -18.97
C THR A 195 15.53 2.50 -20.31
N GLY A 196 14.70 3.55 -20.36
CA GLY A 196 14.50 4.37 -21.56
C GLY A 196 13.61 3.77 -22.66
N ILE A 197 13.01 2.58 -22.44
CA ILE A 197 12.11 1.92 -23.40
C ILE A 197 10.62 2.12 -23.08
N GLY A 198 10.29 2.87 -22.02
CA GLY A 198 8.92 3.10 -21.54
C GLY A 198 7.91 3.52 -22.62
N PRO A 199 8.18 4.57 -23.42
CA PRO A 199 7.29 4.98 -24.49
C PRO A 199 7.04 3.87 -25.53
N ALA A 200 8.09 3.14 -25.92
CA ALA A 200 7.99 2.04 -26.89
C ALA A 200 7.19 0.85 -26.34
N LEU A 201 7.26 0.59 -25.03
CA LEU A 201 6.59 -0.54 -24.39
C LEU A 201 5.15 -0.26 -23.96
N THR A 202 4.69 0.99 -24.03
CA THR A 202 3.39 1.43 -23.48
C THR A 202 2.22 0.63 -24.05
N THR A 203 2.18 0.43 -25.38
CA THR A 203 1.11 -0.34 -26.03
C THR A 203 1.14 -1.81 -25.62
N ALA A 204 2.32 -2.43 -25.59
CA ALA A 204 2.49 -3.84 -25.23
C ALA A 204 2.13 -4.11 -23.76
N LEU A 205 2.54 -3.24 -22.84
CA LEU A 205 2.19 -3.32 -21.43
C LEU A 205 0.68 -3.09 -21.20
N THR A 206 0.07 -2.17 -21.95
CA THR A 206 -1.38 -1.94 -21.89
C THR A 206 -2.13 -3.19 -22.34
N PHE A 207 -1.72 -3.80 -23.45
CA PHE A 207 -2.34 -5.03 -23.95
C PHE A 207 -2.15 -6.22 -23.00
N ALA A 208 -0.97 -6.39 -22.42
CA ALA A 208 -0.72 -7.43 -21.43
C ALA A 208 -1.62 -7.24 -20.19
N ALA A 209 -1.74 -6.01 -19.70
CA ALA A 209 -2.58 -5.69 -18.56
C ALA A 209 -4.07 -5.97 -18.83
N THR A 210 -4.58 -5.61 -20.02
CA THR A 210 -5.97 -5.90 -20.38
C THR A 210 -6.22 -7.39 -20.54
N THR A 211 -5.25 -8.14 -21.08
CA THR A 211 -5.30 -9.60 -21.16
C THR A 211 -5.43 -10.24 -19.79
N THR A 212 -4.76 -9.69 -18.76
CA THR A 212 -4.91 -10.17 -17.38
C THR A 212 -6.21 -9.75 -16.71
N GLY A 213 -7.00 -8.85 -17.30
CA GLY A 213 -8.31 -8.43 -16.78
C GLY A 213 -8.34 -7.05 -16.12
N LEU A 214 -7.37 -6.17 -16.38
CA LEU A 214 -7.50 -4.73 -16.10
C LEU A 214 -8.28 -4.04 -17.22
N THR A 215 -9.01 -2.97 -16.91
CA THR A 215 -9.55 -2.12 -17.97
C THR A 215 -8.43 -1.34 -18.65
N GLU A 216 -8.60 -0.98 -19.92
CA GLU A 216 -7.60 -0.19 -20.64
C GLU A 216 -7.34 1.16 -19.95
N ARG A 217 -8.40 1.78 -19.40
CA ARG A 217 -8.29 3.04 -18.64
C ARG A 217 -7.41 2.87 -17.40
N GLU A 218 -7.59 1.81 -16.62
CA GLU A 218 -6.77 1.51 -15.44
C GLU A 218 -5.32 1.22 -15.83
N ALA A 219 -5.10 0.46 -16.90
CA ALA A 219 -3.77 0.14 -17.38
C ALA A 219 -3.00 1.40 -17.79
N ARG A 220 -3.62 2.26 -18.62
CA ARG A 220 -3.02 3.54 -19.05
C ARG A 220 -2.76 4.47 -17.87
N ALA A 221 -3.70 4.58 -16.92
CA ALA A 221 -3.51 5.40 -15.72
C ALA A 221 -2.31 4.93 -14.88
N THR A 222 -2.11 3.61 -14.78
CA THR A 222 -1.01 2.98 -14.05
C THR A 222 0.34 3.24 -14.72
N ILE A 223 0.42 3.06 -16.05
CA ILE A 223 1.63 3.34 -16.83
C ILE A 223 1.99 4.84 -16.74
N ALA A 224 1.00 5.73 -16.87
CA ALA A 224 1.22 7.17 -16.73
C ALA A 224 1.69 7.55 -15.31
N SER A 225 1.23 6.83 -14.28
CA SER A 225 1.70 6.99 -12.91
C SER A 225 3.17 6.59 -12.75
N ALA A 226 3.57 5.48 -13.38
CA ALA A 226 4.96 5.03 -13.39
C ALA A 226 5.90 6.05 -14.08
N ALA A 227 5.50 6.57 -15.25
CA ALA A 227 6.25 7.59 -15.99
C ALA A 227 6.51 8.86 -15.15
N ARG A 228 5.47 9.40 -14.52
CA ARG A 228 5.59 10.59 -13.65
C ARG A 228 6.49 10.35 -12.44
N ARG A 229 6.61 9.10 -11.98
CA ARG A 229 7.47 8.75 -10.85
C ARG A 229 8.94 8.67 -11.24
N THR A 230 9.24 8.18 -12.45
CA THR A 230 10.61 8.13 -12.97
C THR A 230 11.15 9.52 -13.29
N ASP A 231 10.31 10.41 -13.83
CA ASP A 231 10.69 11.80 -14.16
C ASP A 231 11.00 12.67 -12.92
N ARG A 232 10.64 12.21 -11.71
CA ARG A 232 10.84 12.93 -10.44
C ARG A 232 12.06 12.47 -9.65
N ARG A 233 12.85 11.53 -10.17
CA ARG A 233 14.13 11.15 -9.56
C ARG A 233 15.23 12.04 -10.15
N PRO A 234 16.02 12.76 -9.33
CA PRO A 234 17.21 13.45 -9.81
C PRO A 234 18.25 12.46 -10.34
#